data_AF-A0A2S4VMZ0-F1
#
_entry.id   AF-A0A2S4VMZ0-F1
#
_cell.length_a   1.000
_cell.length_b   1.000
_cell.length_c   1.000
_cell.angle_alpha   90.00
_cell.angle_beta   90.00
_cell.angle_gamma   90.00
#
_symmetry.space_group_name_H-M   'P 1'
#
loop_
_entity.id
_entity.type
_entity.pdbx_description
1 polymer ?
#
loop_
_entity_poly.entity_id
_entity_poly.type
_entity_poly.pdbx_seq_one_letter_code
_entity_poly.pdbx_strand_id
1 'polypeptide(L)'
;MTPSGQAFIAHLKESFGCLDPSEAPRKALHACKQRDQDIQQYNLVFNSLVYAVDLTENERCDIYEEGLDVLLLTTAIKHTGWREAKTLKDKQDLARSAAYIQHKLAQLEPETQNPELQKDQTPEELPNQSI
;
A
#
# COMPACT_ATOMS: atom_id res chain seq x y z
N MET A 1 7.55 52.65 12.49
CA MET A 1 8.05 51.36 12.99
C MET A 1 7.61 50.32 11.99
N THR A 2 8.48 49.90 11.07
CA THR A 2 8.15 48.86 10.08
C THR A 2 8.06 47.52 10.81
N PRO A 3 6.99 46.73 10.61
CA PRO A 3 6.94 45.38 11.17
C PRO A 3 8.15 44.60 10.64
N SER A 4 8.91 43.98 11.53
CA SER A 4 10.05 43.16 11.11
C SER A 4 9.55 41.98 10.29
N GLY A 5 10.41 41.38 9.44
CA GLY A 5 10.05 40.17 8.70
C GLY A 5 9.48 39.07 9.62
N GLN A 6 9.94 39.00 10.87
CA GLN A 6 9.43 38.08 11.87
C GLN A 6 7.95 38.32 12.22
N ALA A 7 7.54 39.59 12.36
CA ALA A 7 6.15 39.95 12.63
C ALA A 7 5.24 39.64 11.44
N PHE A 8 5.72 39.83 10.21
CA PHE A 8 4.98 39.47 9.00
C PHE A 8 4.77 37.95 8.88
N ILE A 9 5.80 37.14 9.15
CA ILE A 9 5.69 35.67 9.15
C ILE A 9 4.76 35.18 10.28
N ALA A 10 4.81 35.80 11.45
CA ALA A 10 3.89 35.48 12.54
C ALA A 10 2.43 35.74 12.15
N HIS A 11 2.13 36.90 11.54
CA HIS A 11 0.79 37.21 11.03
C HIS A 11 0.32 36.26 9.93
N LEU A 12 1.20 35.82 9.02
CA LEU A 12 0.84 34.82 8.02
C LEU A 12 0.51 33.46 8.66
N LYS A 13 1.29 33.03 9.66
CA LYS A 13 1.01 31.80 10.42
C LYS A 13 -0.28 31.91 11.24
N GLU A 14 -0.60 33.07 11.77
CA GLU A 14 -1.85 33.30 12.50
C GLU A 14 -3.06 33.35 11.55
N SER A 15 -2.92 33.99 10.39
CA SER A 15 -4.01 34.17 9.42
C SER A 15 -4.28 32.94 8.55
N PHE A 16 -3.24 32.17 8.23
CA PHE A 16 -3.30 31.05 7.27
C PHE A 16 -2.69 29.75 7.80
N GLY A 17 -2.04 29.76 8.97
CA GLY A 17 -1.45 28.56 9.54
C GLY A 17 -2.48 27.71 10.27
N CYS A 18 -2.20 26.41 10.32
CA CYS A 18 -2.92 25.51 11.21
C CYS A 18 -2.42 25.73 12.65
N LEU A 19 -3.35 25.72 13.63
CA LEU A 19 -3.05 25.90 15.07
C LEU A 19 -2.01 24.88 15.59
N ASP A 20 -1.96 23.70 14.99
CA ASP A 20 -0.85 22.76 15.10
C ASP A 20 -0.41 22.32 13.69
N PRO A 21 0.77 22.76 13.22
CA PRO A 21 1.27 22.40 11.89
C PRO A 21 1.58 20.91 11.73
N SER A 22 1.62 20.13 12.83
CA SER A 22 1.85 18.69 12.82
C SER A 22 0.56 17.85 12.87
N GLU A 23 -0.53 18.39 13.43
CA GLU A 23 -1.81 17.66 13.54
C GLU A 23 -2.47 17.43 12.18
N ALA A 24 -2.47 18.45 11.30
CA ALA A 24 -3.09 18.33 9.98
C ALA A 24 -2.38 17.29 9.10
N PRO A 25 -1.04 17.29 8.96
CA PRO A 25 -0.31 16.24 8.26
C PRO A 25 -0.46 14.86 8.92
N ARG A 26 -0.46 14.78 10.25
CA ARG A 26 -0.66 13.50 10.96
C ARG A 26 -2.03 12.89 10.66
N LYS A 27 -3.09 13.69 10.69
CA LYS A 27 -4.44 13.24 10.33
C LYS A 27 -4.52 12.82 8.86
N ALA A 28 -3.91 13.60 7.96
CA ALA A 28 -3.85 13.26 6.54
C ALA A 28 -3.06 11.97 6.28
N LEU A 29 -1.96 11.75 7.02
CA LEU A 29 -1.13 10.55 6.92
C LEU A 29 -1.90 9.29 7.29
N HIS A 30 -2.62 9.27 8.42
CA HIS A 30 -3.43 8.10 8.80
C HIS A 30 -4.63 7.86 7.87
N ALA A 31 -5.13 8.91 7.22
CA ALA A 31 -6.18 8.81 6.20
C ALA A 31 -5.65 8.39 4.81
N CYS A 32 -4.32 8.48 4.60
CA CYS A 32 -3.67 8.16 3.34
C CYS A 32 -3.67 6.63 3.15
N LYS A 33 -4.44 6.15 2.18
CA LYS A 33 -4.53 4.73 1.80
C LYS A 33 -4.27 4.60 0.31
N GLN A 34 -3.50 3.58 -0.08
CA GLN A 34 -3.14 3.34 -1.48
C GLN A 34 -4.39 3.09 -2.33
N ARG A 35 -5.28 2.18 -1.90
CA ARG A 35 -6.48 1.77 -2.65
C ARG A 35 -6.12 1.41 -4.10
N ASP A 36 -6.76 2.06 -5.06
CA ASP A 36 -6.61 1.91 -6.50
C ASP A 36 -5.49 2.79 -7.09
N GLN A 37 -4.77 3.57 -6.27
CA GLN A 37 -3.68 4.40 -6.75
C GLN A 37 -2.45 3.56 -7.12
N ASP A 38 -1.76 3.98 -8.18
CA ASP A 38 -0.44 3.46 -8.52
C ASP A 38 0.53 3.63 -7.34
N ILE A 39 1.35 2.62 -7.12
CA ILE A 39 2.25 2.56 -5.97
C ILE A 39 3.25 3.72 -5.94
N GLN A 40 3.69 4.23 -7.10
CA GLN A 40 4.61 5.37 -7.15
C GLN A 40 3.90 6.66 -6.76
N GLN A 41 2.67 6.84 -7.22
CA GLN A 41 1.86 8.00 -6.86
C GLN A 41 1.50 7.99 -5.37
N TYR A 42 1.12 6.83 -4.83
CA TYR A 42 0.89 6.66 -3.40
C TYR A 42 2.16 6.99 -2.60
N ASN A 43 3.32 6.45 -2.99
CA ASN A 43 4.59 6.73 -2.30
C ASN A 43 4.97 8.21 -2.33
N LEU A 44 4.68 8.92 -3.42
CA LEU A 44 4.91 10.35 -3.52
C LEU A 44 4.07 11.13 -2.49
N VAL A 45 2.77 10.86 -2.43
CA VAL A 45 1.86 11.50 -1.48
C VAL A 45 2.23 11.12 -0.05
N PHE A 46 2.45 9.84 0.22
CA PHE A 46 2.85 9.34 1.52
C PHE A 46 4.13 10.02 2.01
N ASN A 47 5.16 10.12 1.17
CA ASN A 47 6.42 10.77 1.52
C ASN A 47 6.24 12.26 1.83
N SER A 48 5.34 12.96 1.13
CA SER A 48 5.03 14.36 1.43
C SER A 48 4.41 14.56 2.81
N LEU A 49 3.67 13.57 3.32
CA LEU A 49 2.98 13.62 4.61
C LEU A 49 3.85 13.08 5.76
N VAL A 50 4.52 11.94 5.54
CA VAL A 50 5.25 11.23 6.58
C VAL A 50 6.47 12.00 7.09
N TYR A 51 7.10 12.80 6.21
CA TYR A 51 8.23 13.67 6.58
C TYR A 51 7.80 15.05 7.07
N ALA A 52 6.51 15.36 7.03
CA ALA A 52 5.94 16.56 7.66
C ALA A 52 5.59 16.33 9.15
N VAL A 53 5.72 15.09 9.63
CA VAL A 53 5.46 14.69 11.02
C VAL A 53 6.75 14.12 11.61
N ASP A 54 7.03 14.44 12.87
CA ASP A 54 8.14 13.82 13.59
C ASP A 54 7.75 12.37 13.99
N LEU A 55 8.33 11.40 13.28
CA LEU A 55 8.10 9.97 13.42
C LEU A 55 9.44 9.24 13.33
N THR A 56 9.59 8.19 14.14
CA THR A 56 10.70 7.24 14.04
C THR A 56 10.58 6.40 12.77
N GLU A 57 11.69 5.83 12.31
CA GLU A 57 11.70 5.01 11.09
C GLU A 57 10.73 3.80 11.17
N ASN A 58 10.62 3.19 12.35
CA ASN A 58 9.67 2.09 12.58
C ASN A 58 8.22 2.57 12.44
N GLU A 59 7.84 3.69 13.06
CA GLU A 59 6.48 4.23 12.94
C GLU A 59 6.12 4.55 11.48
N ARG A 60 7.09 5.06 10.70
CA ARG A 60 6.88 5.28 9.26
C ARG A 60 6.60 3.99 8.52
N CYS A 61 7.36 2.93 8.81
CA CYS A 61 7.16 1.61 8.23
C CYS A 61 5.79 1.02 8.58
N ASP A 62 5.38 1.12 9.85
CA ASP A 62 4.12 0.56 10.35
C ASP A 62 2.92 1.27 9.69
N ILE A 63 2.93 2.61 9.67
CA ILE A 63 1.87 3.40 9.05
C ILE A 63 1.82 3.16 7.52
N TYR A 64 2.99 3.00 6.89
CA TYR A 64 3.06 2.67 5.46
C TYR A 64 2.40 1.32 5.17
N GLU A 65 2.72 0.29 5.98
CA GLU A 65 2.15 -1.06 5.85
C GLU A 65 0.63 -1.06 6.05
N GLU A 66 0.12 -0.32 7.04
CA GLU A 66 -1.33 -0.13 7.26
C GLU A 66 -2.01 0.62 6.11
N GLY A 67 -1.27 1.42 5.36
CA GLY A 67 -1.78 2.23 4.27
C GLY A 67 -1.84 1.52 2.92
N LEU A 68 -1.11 0.41 2.76
CA LEU A 68 -1.04 -0.33 1.51
C LEU A 68 -2.32 -1.10 1.19
N ASP A 69 -2.52 -1.35 -0.10
CA ASP A 69 -3.49 -2.32 -0.56
C ASP A 69 -3.13 -3.73 -0.05
N VAL A 70 -4.13 -4.47 0.43
CA VAL A 70 -3.94 -5.77 1.08
C VAL A 70 -3.40 -6.82 0.10
N LEU A 71 -3.83 -6.78 -1.17
CA LEU A 71 -3.32 -7.72 -2.18
C LEU A 71 -1.88 -7.39 -2.53
N LEU A 72 -1.54 -6.12 -2.70
CA LEU A 72 -0.15 -5.70 -2.91
C LEU A 72 0.76 -6.10 -1.75
N LEU A 73 0.34 -5.83 -0.51
CA LEU A 73 1.07 -6.23 0.68
C LEU A 73 1.23 -7.75 0.76
N THR A 74 0.19 -8.51 0.43
CA THR A 74 0.24 -9.97 0.38
C THR A 74 1.26 -10.45 -0.65
N THR A 75 1.28 -9.86 -1.85
CA THR A 75 2.29 -10.19 -2.87
C THR A 75 3.69 -9.85 -2.38
N ALA A 76 3.88 -8.69 -1.77
CA ALA A 76 5.17 -8.27 -1.24
C ALA A 76 5.68 -9.25 -0.18
N ILE A 77 4.84 -9.64 0.78
CA ILE A 77 5.17 -10.61 1.83
C ILE A 77 5.53 -11.99 1.27
N LYS A 78 4.82 -12.46 0.23
CA LYS A 78 5.00 -13.81 -0.32
C LYS A 78 6.17 -13.92 -1.30
N HIS A 79 6.47 -12.85 -2.03
CA HIS A 79 7.34 -12.91 -3.20
C HIS A 79 8.56 -11.98 -3.13
N THR A 80 8.77 -11.29 -2.01
CA THR A 80 9.90 -10.38 -1.81
C THR A 80 10.47 -10.49 -0.40
N GLY A 81 11.56 -9.76 -0.08
CA GLY A 81 12.15 -9.69 1.25
C GLY A 81 11.45 -8.72 2.22
N TRP A 82 10.11 -8.66 2.18
CA TRP A 82 9.31 -7.67 2.92
C TRP A 82 9.54 -7.70 4.43
N ARG A 83 9.75 -8.89 4.99
CA ARG A 83 9.88 -9.10 6.44
C ARG A 83 11.24 -8.64 6.97
N GLU A 84 12.24 -8.61 6.11
CA GLU A 84 13.61 -8.25 6.44
C GLU A 84 13.89 -6.76 6.25
N ALA A 85 13.03 -6.05 5.51
CA ALA A 85 13.14 -4.62 5.25
C ALA A 85 12.91 -3.79 6.52
N LYS A 86 13.88 -2.93 6.85
CA LYS A 86 13.89 -2.10 8.07
C LYS A 86 13.68 -0.62 7.83
N THR A 87 13.79 -0.18 6.59
CA THR A 87 13.61 1.22 6.22
C THR A 87 12.37 1.39 5.38
N LEU A 88 11.75 2.57 5.49
CA LEU A 88 10.61 2.94 4.66
C LEU A 88 10.99 2.85 3.18
N LYS A 89 12.21 3.27 2.83
CA LYS A 89 12.74 3.20 1.48
C LYS A 89 12.76 1.76 0.96
N ASP A 90 13.31 0.83 1.73
CA ASP A 90 13.36 -0.58 1.33
C ASP A 90 11.94 -1.15 1.15
N LYS A 91 11.02 -0.86 2.08
CA LYS A 91 9.62 -1.28 1.94
C LYS A 91 8.98 -0.69 0.69
N GLN A 92 9.22 0.58 0.37
CA GLN A 92 8.71 1.21 -0.87
C GLN A 92 9.29 0.59 -2.14
N ASP A 93 10.56 0.21 -2.13
CA ASP A 93 11.23 -0.46 -3.26
C ASP A 93 10.68 -1.88 -3.47
N LEU A 94 10.38 -2.59 -2.39
CA LEU A 94 9.74 -3.91 -2.42
C LEU A 94 8.27 -3.82 -2.84
N ALA A 95 7.53 -2.80 -2.41
CA ALA A 95 6.16 -2.57 -2.87
C ALA A 95 6.09 -2.31 -4.38
N ARG A 96 7.06 -1.55 -4.93
CA ARG A 96 7.20 -1.39 -6.39
C ARG A 96 7.51 -2.70 -7.10
N SER A 97 8.39 -3.52 -6.52
CA SER A 97 8.69 -4.85 -7.05
C SER A 97 7.46 -5.76 -7.02
N ALA A 98 6.67 -5.73 -5.95
CA ALA A 98 5.44 -6.49 -5.81
C ALA A 98 4.39 -6.07 -6.85
N ALA A 99 4.23 -4.77 -7.11
CA ALA A 99 3.32 -4.28 -8.14
C ALA A 99 3.72 -4.76 -9.54
N TYR A 100 5.03 -4.77 -9.83
CA TYR A 100 5.55 -5.35 -11.06
C TYR A 100 5.28 -6.86 -11.17
N ILE A 101 5.47 -7.60 -10.06
CA ILE A 101 5.17 -9.04 -10.00
C ILE A 101 3.68 -9.29 -10.27
N GLN A 102 2.77 -8.55 -9.62
CA GLN A 102 1.33 -8.66 -9.88
C GLN A 102 0.99 -8.43 -11.35
N HIS A 103 1.55 -7.37 -11.95
CA HIS A 103 1.37 -7.07 -13.36
C HIS A 103 1.89 -8.19 -14.28
N LYS A 104 3.01 -8.83 -13.93
CA LYS A 104 3.55 -9.97 -14.68
C LYS A 104 2.73 -11.23 -14.50
N LEU A 105 2.26 -11.54 -13.29
CA LEU A 105 1.38 -12.66 -13.03
C LEU A 105 0.06 -12.54 -13.80
N ALA A 106 -0.54 -11.34 -13.83
CA ALA A 106 -1.75 -11.09 -14.61
C ALA A 106 -1.58 -11.31 -16.13
N GLN A 107 -0.35 -11.17 -16.66
CA GLN A 107 -0.03 -11.49 -18.06
C GLN A 107 0.23 -12.98 -18.29
N LEU A 108 0.60 -13.71 -17.24
CA LEU A 108 0.94 -15.14 -17.28
C LEU A 108 -0.24 -16.05 -16.91
N GLU A 109 -1.40 -15.50 -16.57
CA GLU A 109 -2.66 -16.23 -16.51
C GLU A 109 -3.44 -16.13 -17.84
N PRO A 110 -3.04 -16.81 -18.94
CA PRO A 110 -4.00 -17.21 -19.95
C PRO A 110 -4.64 -18.54 -19.48
N GLU A 111 -5.98 -18.58 -19.39
CA GLU A 111 -6.77 -19.81 -19.53
C GLU A 111 -6.68 -20.89 -18.41
N THR A 112 -6.79 -20.55 -17.12
CA THR A 112 -7.16 -21.56 -16.07
C THR A 112 -8.66 -21.62 -15.76
N GLN A 113 -9.48 -20.77 -16.39
CA GLN A 113 -10.93 -21.00 -16.46
C GLN A 113 -11.25 -21.94 -17.63
N ASN A 114 -10.80 -23.18 -17.55
CA ASN A 114 -11.30 -24.25 -18.41
C ASN A 114 -12.33 -25.06 -17.58
N PRO A 115 -13.65 -24.88 -17.77
CA PRO A 115 -14.67 -25.57 -16.98
C PRO A 115 -14.74 -27.10 -17.19
N GLU A 116 -13.90 -27.69 -18.05
CA GLU A 116 -14.02 -29.09 -18.46
C GLU A 116 -13.41 -30.13 -17.49
N LEU A 117 -12.73 -29.72 -16.41
CA LEU A 117 -12.14 -30.69 -15.44
C LEU A 117 -13.05 -31.07 -14.26
N GLN A 118 -14.32 -30.66 -14.24
CA GLN A 118 -15.28 -31.04 -13.19
C GLN A 118 -16.32 -32.10 -13.59
N LYS A 119 -16.21 -32.74 -14.77
CA LYS A 119 -17.19 -33.75 -15.22
C LYS A 119 -16.81 -35.22 -15.02
N ASP A 120 -15.64 -35.55 -14.51
CA ASP A 120 -15.18 -36.95 -14.44
C ASP A 120 -15.14 -37.54 -13.02
N GLN A 121 -16.08 -37.16 -12.16
CA GLN A 121 -16.33 -37.86 -10.90
C GLN A 121 -17.81 -38.24 -10.78
N THR A 122 -18.27 -39.07 -11.72
CA THR A 122 -19.44 -39.92 -11.48
C THR A 122 -18.90 -41.34 -11.27
N PRO A 123 -19.05 -41.96 -10.08
CA PRO A 123 -18.71 -43.37 -9.93
C PRO A 123 -19.63 -44.20 -10.83
N GLU A 124 -19.03 -44.95 -11.77
CA GLU A 124 -19.69 -45.97 -12.57
C GLU A 124 -20.43 -46.96 -11.65
N GLU A 125 -21.76 -46.95 -11.68
CA GLU A 125 -22.57 -48.04 -11.13
C GLU A 125 -22.40 -49.27 -12.03
N LEU A 126 -21.69 -50.28 -11.53
CA LEU A 126 -21.49 -51.58 -12.17
C LEU A 126 -22.84 -52.25 -12.50
N PRO A 127 -22.98 -52.90 -13.67
CA PRO A 127 -24.19 -53.63 -14.01
C PRO A 127 -24.28 -54.88 -13.14
N ASN A 128 -25.27 -54.89 -12.23
CA ASN A 128 -25.56 -56.03 -11.38
C ASN A 128 -26.15 -57.16 -12.25
N GLN A 129 -25.37 -58.23 -12.48
CA GLN A 129 -25.85 -59.47 -13.08
C GLN A 129 -26.01 -60.56 -12.02
N SER A 130 -27.05 -61.38 -12.22
CA SER A 130 -27.44 -62.64 -11.53
C SER A 130 -28.48 -62.43 -10.41
N ILE A 131 -29.62 -63.12 -10.38
CA ILE A 131 -29.93 -64.53 -10.73
C ILE A 131 -31.24 -64.62 -11.53
#